data_AF-A0A958P6U3-F1
#
_entry.id   AF-A0A958P6U3-F1
#
_cell.length_a   1.000
_cell.length_b   1.000
_cell.length_c   1.000
_cell.angle_alpha   90.00
_cell.angle_beta   90.00
_cell.angle_gamma   90.00
#
_symmetry.space_group_name_H-M   'P 1'
#
loop_
_entity.id
_entity.type
_entity.pdbx_description
1 polymer ?
#
loop_
_entity_poly.entity_id
_entity_poly.type
_entity_poly.pdbx_seq_one_letter_code
_entity_poly.pdbx_strand_id
1 'polypeptide(L)'
;FILYNNYIIATKNFKENPLFGTGLGSHPIAFEKYSIAKHIKVHGFNLNSADANSMLLRLISETGLFGVIIMFYIIIKFYIKRDEEYETNHWLISNGILIMILLNLFRQGHYFLNGFPFFVLLYVYNYFDYQKLFESKENSEEVDSLPQTETN
;
A
#
# COMPACT_ATOMS: atom_id res chain seq x y z
N PHE A 1 11.30 1.91 -21.84
CA PHE A 1 10.26 2.12 -22.87
C PHE A 1 8.85 1.82 -22.34
N ILE A 2 8.59 0.61 -21.81
CA ILE A 2 7.24 0.20 -21.39
C ILE A 2 6.70 1.02 -20.20
N LEU A 3 7.53 1.26 -19.17
CA LEU A 3 7.17 2.11 -18.02
C LEU A 3 6.79 3.55 -18.42
N TYR A 4 7.50 4.12 -19.40
CA TYR A 4 7.23 5.48 -19.90
C TYR A 4 5.90 5.56 -20.65
N ASN A 5 5.54 4.53 -21.42
CA ASN A 5 4.24 4.44 -22.08
C ASN A 5 3.09 4.35 -21.04
N ASN A 6 3.27 3.54 -20.01
CA ASN A 6 2.32 3.43 -18.89
C ASN A 6 2.15 4.75 -18.12
N TYR A 7 3.23 5.49 -17.90
CA TYR A 7 3.20 6.81 -17.29
C TYR A 7 2.38 7.82 -18.13
N ILE A 8 2.54 7.84 -19.45
CA ILE A 8 1.77 8.72 -20.35
C ILE A 8 0.29 8.37 -20.30
N ILE A 9 -0.06 7.08 -20.32
CA ILE A 9 -1.46 6.60 -20.29
C ILE A 9 -2.10 6.95 -18.95
N ALA A 10 -1.42 6.67 -17.84
CA ALA A 10 -1.89 7.03 -16.50
C ALA A 10 -2.10 8.55 -16.38
N THR A 11 -1.19 9.36 -16.92
CA THR A 11 -1.30 10.83 -16.91
C THR A 11 -2.48 11.34 -17.75
N LYS A 12 -2.76 10.70 -18.90
CA LYS A 12 -3.91 11.05 -19.73
C LYS A 12 -5.23 10.68 -19.06
N ASN A 13 -5.35 9.47 -18.49
CA ASN A 13 -6.53 9.05 -17.75
C ASN A 13 -6.75 9.93 -16.50
N PHE A 14 -5.67 10.30 -15.80
CA PHE A 14 -5.73 11.19 -14.66
C PHE A 14 -6.23 12.59 -15.05
N LYS A 15 -5.87 13.11 -16.23
CA LYS A 15 -6.40 14.38 -16.74
C LYS A 15 -7.89 14.29 -17.10
N GLU A 16 -8.37 13.15 -17.59
CA GLU A 16 -9.78 12.95 -17.92
C GLU A 16 -10.65 12.71 -16.67
N ASN A 17 -10.16 11.97 -15.67
CA ASN A 17 -10.89 11.62 -14.45
C ASN A 17 -10.00 11.69 -13.20
N PRO A 18 -9.65 12.90 -12.72
CA PRO A 18 -8.62 13.08 -11.69
C PRO A 18 -9.03 12.59 -10.29
N LEU A 19 -10.32 12.68 -9.95
CA LEU A 19 -10.80 12.43 -8.59
C LEU A 19 -11.01 10.94 -8.29
N PHE A 20 -11.75 10.23 -9.14
CA PHE A 20 -12.16 8.84 -8.89
C PHE A 20 -11.55 7.81 -9.86
N GLY A 21 -10.71 8.26 -10.81
CA GLY A 21 -10.15 7.39 -11.83
C GLY A 21 -11.21 6.80 -12.76
N THR A 22 -10.90 5.67 -13.39
CA THR A 22 -11.76 5.02 -14.39
C THR A 22 -12.45 3.74 -13.87
N GLY A 23 -12.28 3.41 -12.58
CA GLY A 23 -12.85 2.22 -11.93
C GLY A 23 -11.84 1.08 -11.74
N LEU A 24 -12.09 0.20 -10.76
CA LEU A 24 -11.24 -0.97 -10.50
C LEU A 24 -11.23 -1.94 -11.71
N GLY A 25 -10.05 -2.34 -12.17
CA GLY A 25 -9.85 -3.23 -13.32
C GLY A 25 -9.95 -2.58 -14.71
N SER A 26 -10.12 -1.25 -14.81
CA SER A 26 -10.23 -0.53 -16.09
C SER A 26 -8.86 -0.23 -16.74
N HIS A 27 -7.76 -0.34 -15.99
CA HIS A 27 -6.42 -0.01 -16.46
C HIS A 27 -5.99 -0.79 -17.73
N PRO A 28 -6.22 -2.11 -17.88
CA PRO A 28 -5.92 -2.81 -19.13
C PRO A 28 -6.74 -2.30 -20.32
N ILE A 29 -7.98 -1.86 -20.12
CA ILE A 29 -8.88 -1.35 -21.18
C ILE A 29 -8.39 0.03 -21.66
N ALA A 30 -7.94 0.88 -20.75
CA ALA A 30 -7.36 2.17 -21.09
C ALA A 30 -5.95 2.06 -21.69
N PHE A 31 -5.18 1.05 -21.27
CA PHE A 31 -3.90 0.70 -21.88
C PHE A 31 -4.07 0.33 -23.37
N GLU A 32 -5.10 -0.44 -23.69
CA GLU A 32 -5.42 -0.82 -25.08
C GLU A 32 -5.89 0.37 -25.94
N LYS A 33 -6.58 1.34 -25.31
CA LYS A 33 -7.13 2.52 -26.00
C LYS A 33 -6.10 3.61 -26.31
N TYR A 34 -5.14 3.86 -25.42
CA TYR A 34 -4.20 5.00 -25.52
C TYR A 34 -2.73 4.63 -25.78
N SER A 35 -2.39 3.33 -25.87
CA SER A 35 -1.01 2.90 -26.12
C SER A 35 -0.51 3.32 -27.51
N ILE A 36 0.62 4.01 -27.52
CA ILE A 36 1.35 4.48 -28.71
C ILE A 36 1.90 3.28 -29.53
N ALA A 37 1.95 2.08 -28.94
CA ALA A 37 2.44 0.86 -29.59
C ALA A 37 1.42 0.20 -30.55
N LYS A 38 0.24 0.79 -30.76
CA LYS A 38 -0.80 0.22 -31.64
C LYS A 38 -0.34 -0.02 -33.08
N HIS A 39 0.65 0.73 -33.55
CA HIS A 39 1.21 0.62 -34.90
C HIS A 39 2.49 -0.22 -35.00
N ILE A 40 3.03 -0.72 -33.89
CA ILE A 40 4.25 -1.53 -33.86
C ILE A 40 3.84 -2.98 -33.53
N LYS A 41 3.29 -3.68 -34.52
CA LYS A 41 3.08 -5.14 -34.45
C LYS A 41 4.38 -5.85 -34.81
N VAL A 42 5.30 -5.93 -33.85
CA VAL A 42 6.44 -6.87 -33.97
C VAL A 42 5.93 -8.24 -33.51
N HIS A 43 5.85 -9.19 -34.45
CA HIS A 43 5.44 -10.56 -34.18
C HIS A 43 6.44 -11.21 -33.21
N GLY A 44 5.98 -11.65 -32.03
CA GLY A 44 6.83 -12.15 -30.94
C GLY A 44 7.15 -11.13 -29.84
N PHE A 45 6.83 -9.85 -30.02
CA PHE A 45 6.84 -8.84 -28.96
C PHE A 45 5.48 -8.82 -28.24
N ASN A 46 5.16 -9.92 -27.54
CA ASN A 46 4.17 -9.91 -26.45
C ASN A 46 4.79 -9.19 -25.25
N LEU A 47 5.16 -7.93 -25.44
CA LEU A 47 5.79 -7.14 -24.41
C LEU A 47 4.77 -6.85 -23.32
N ASN A 48 4.78 -7.67 -22.28
CA ASN A 48 5.03 -7.28 -20.89
C ASN A 48 4.46 -5.95 -20.38
N SER A 49 3.39 -5.45 -20.97
CA SER A 49 2.70 -4.22 -20.56
C SER A 49 2.05 -4.43 -19.20
N ALA A 50 1.50 -5.63 -18.96
CA ALA A 50 0.93 -6.02 -17.68
C ALA A 50 1.99 -6.16 -16.58
N ASP A 51 3.22 -6.54 -16.91
CA ASP A 51 4.28 -6.90 -15.95
C ASP A 51 5.31 -5.78 -15.74
N ALA A 52 5.45 -4.86 -16.71
CA ALA A 52 6.25 -3.64 -16.60
C ALA A 52 5.42 -2.41 -16.18
N ASN A 53 4.24 -2.65 -15.59
CA ASN A 53 3.43 -1.65 -14.90
C ASN A 53 3.74 -1.69 -13.41
N SER A 54 3.84 -0.53 -12.76
CA SER A 54 3.85 -0.47 -11.29
C SER A 54 2.41 -0.44 -10.78
N MET A 55 2.14 -1.10 -9.65
CA MET A 55 0.81 -1.10 -9.05
C MET A 55 0.38 0.32 -8.67
N LEU A 56 1.34 1.22 -8.41
CA LEU A 56 1.09 2.65 -8.21
C LEU A 56 0.47 3.32 -9.45
N LEU A 57 0.97 3.05 -10.66
CA LEU A 57 0.39 3.59 -11.90
C LEU A 57 -1.03 3.06 -12.12
N ARG A 58 -1.26 1.79 -11.78
CA ARG A 58 -2.61 1.20 -11.80
C ARG A 58 -3.52 1.88 -10.78
N LEU A 59 -3.06 2.09 -9.54
CA LEU A 59 -3.81 2.79 -8.50
C LEU A 59 -4.20 4.21 -8.94
N ILE A 60 -3.26 4.99 -9.50
CA ILE A 60 -3.53 6.33 -10.05
C ILE A 60 -4.58 6.26 -11.17
N SER A 61 -4.48 5.29 -12.06
CA SER A 61 -5.37 5.19 -13.23
C SER A 61 -6.78 4.69 -12.89
N GLU A 62 -6.90 3.76 -11.94
CA GLU A 62 -8.16 3.10 -11.60
C GLU A 62 -8.94 3.88 -10.55
N THR A 63 -8.24 4.39 -9.53
CA THR A 63 -8.86 5.05 -8.36
C THR A 63 -8.58 6.55 -8.29
N GLY A 64 -7.77 7.09 -9.20
CA GLY A 64 -7.45 8.52 -9.24
C GLY A 64 -6.60 8.97 -8.05
N LEU A 65 -6.65 10.27 -7.77
CA LEU A 65 -5.94 10.87 -6.63
C LEU A 65 -6.46 10.31 -5.30
N PHE A 66 -7.74 9.96 -5.23
CA PHE A 66 -8.38 9.47 -4.01
C PHE A 66 -7.75 8.19 -3.46
N GLY A 67 -7.59 7.15 -4.29
CA GLY A 67 -6.99 5.89 -3.81
C GLY A 67 -5.50 6.03 -3.49
N VAL A 68 -4.79 6.94 -4.16
CA VAL A 68 -3.40 7.28 -3.81
C VAL A 68 -3.33 7.94 -2.44
N ILE A 69 -4.19 8.93 -2.17
CA ILE A 69 -4.26 9.58 -0.86
C ILE A 69 -4.57 8.57 0.24
N ILE A 70 -5.54 7.68 0.02
CA ILE A 70 -5.88 6.62 1.00
C ILE A 70 -4.69 5.69 1.23
N MET A 71 -3.98 5.29 0.18
CA MET A 71 -2.81 4.41 0.30
C MET A 71 -1.72 5.04 1.16
N PHE A 72 -1.36 6.29 0.86
CA PHE A 72 -0.35 7.02 1.65
C PHE A 72 -0.85 7.32 3.06
N TYR A 73 -2.13 7.60 3.24
CA TYR A 73 -2.74 7.77 4.55
C TYR A 73 -2.60 6.51 5.41
N ILE A 74 -2.86 5.32 4.85
CA ILE A 74 -2.67 4.04 5.55
C ILE A 74 -1.21 3.85 5.94
N ILE A 75 -0.27 4.06 4.99
CA ILE A 75 1.17 3.89 5.25
C ILE A 75 1.62 4.78 6.42
N ILE A 76 1.22 6.06 6.42
CA ILE A 76 1.64 7.04 7.43
C ILE A 76 0.94 6.80 8.77
N LYS A 77 -0.37 6.56 8.77
CA LYS A 77 -1.17 6.44 10.00
C LYS A 77 -0.84 5.19 10.81
N PHE A 78 -0.65 4.05 10.13
CA PHE A 78 -0.45 2.76 10.79
C PHE A 78 1.04 2.42 10.99
N TYR A 79 1.95 3.39 10.77
CA TYR A 79 3.38 3.19 10.99
C TYR A 79 3.73 3.18 12.47
N ILE A 80 4.37 2.09 12.91
CA ILE A 80 4.86 1.93 14.28
C ILE A 80 6.34 2.34 14.32
N LYS A 81 6.64 3.36 15.11
CA LYS A 81 8.03 3.79 15.38
C LYS A 81 8.66 2.86 16.42
N ARG A 82 9.99 2.74 16.37
CA ARG A 82 10.75 2.06 17.42
C ARG A 82 10.67 2.89 18.68
N ASP A 83 10.26 2.25 19.77
CA ASP A 83 10.37 2.77 21.13
C ASP A 83 11.55 2.05 21.80
N GLU A 84 12.44 2.81 22.47
CA GLU A 84 13.60 2.27 23.17
C GLU A 84 13.27 1.89 24.62
N GLU A 85 12.21 2.46 25.19
CA GLU A 85 11.76 2.20 26.56
C GLU A 85 10.88 0.93 26.60
N TYR A 86 10.13 0.68 25.53
CA TYR A 86 9.27 -0.49 25.38
C TYR A 86 9.64 -1.31 24.14
N GLU A 87 10.67 -2.15 24.27
CA GLU A 87 11.11 -3.02 23.17
C GLU A 87 10.00 -4.04 22.82
N THR A 88 9.36 -3.82 21.67
CA THR A 88 8.34 -4.71 21.09
C THR A 88 8.78 -5.16 19.70
N ASN A 89 8.37 -6.35 19.28
CA ASN A 89 8.70 -6.83 17.92
C ASN A 89 7.86 -6.15 16.82
N HIS A 90 6.83 -5.39 17.21
CA HIS A 90 5.84 -4.77 16.32
C HIS A 90 6.46 -3.72 15.37
N TRP A 91 7.48 -2.97 15.81
CA TRP A 91 8.18 -2.01 14.94
C TRP A 91 8.96 -2.73 13.84
N LEU A 92 9.61 -3.86 14.15
CA LEU A 92 10.37 -4.66 13.19
C LEU A 92 9.41 -5.31 12.16
N ILE A 93 8.31 -5.88 12.64
CA ILE A 93 7.24 -6.46 11.81
C ILE A 93 6.63 -5.38 10.89
N SER A 94 6.32 -4.21 11.44
CA SER A 94 5.79 -3.05 10.69
C SER A 94 6.73 -2.66 9.54
N ASN A 95 8.03 -2.55 9.80
CA ASN A 95 9.02 -2.22 8.77
C ASN A 95 9.14 -3.31 7.68
N GLY A 96 9.10 -4.59 8.07
CA GLY A 96 9.10 -5.71 7.12
C GLY A 96 7.88 -5.68 6.18
N ILE A 97 6.68 -5.45 6.73
CA ILE A 97 5.45 -5.33 5.95
C ILE A 97 5.47 -4.09 5.06
N LEU A 98 5.98 -2.96 5.57
CA LEU A 98 6.10 -1.72 4.79
C LEU A 98 6.97 -1.93 3.55
N ILE A 99 8.11 -2.62 3.67
CA ILE A 99 8.96 -2.96 2.53
C ILE A 99 8.17 -3.80 1.51
N MET A 100 7.36 -4.77 1.95
CA MET A 100 6.53 -5.57 1.05
C MET A 100 5.45 -4.73 0.34
N ILE A 101 4.82 -3.78 1.04
CA ILE A 101 3.86 -2.84 0.44
C ILE A 101 4.55 -1.97 -0.62
N LEU A 102 5.71 -1.38 -0.30
CA LEU A 102 6.46 -0.54 -1.23
C LEU A 102 6.95 -1.34 -2.45
N LEU A 103 7.46 -2.55 -2.24
CA LEU A 103 7.86 -3.43 -3.34
C LEU A 103 6.70 -3.74 -4.28
N ASN A 104 5.51 -4.05 -3.75
CA ASN A 104 4.31 -4.26 -4.58
C ASN A 104 3.82 -2.96 -5.24
N LEU A 105 4.00 -1.79 -4.61
CA LEU A 105 3.63 -0.53 -5.24
C LEU A 105 4.52 -0.19 -6.44
N PHE A 106 5.83 -0.45 -6.34
CA PHE A 106 6.78 -0.15 -7.40
C PHE A 106 6.87 -1.26 -8.46
N ARG A 107 6.52 -2.50 -8.12
CA ARG A 107 6.69 -3.69 -8.98
C ARG A 107 5.35 -4.37 -9.24
N GLN A 108 5.18 -4.88 -10.47
CA GLN A 108 4.00 -5.61 -10.95
C GLN A 108 2.71 -4.79 -11.02
N GLY A 109 1.96 -4.98 -12.11
CA GLY A 109 0.71 -4.25 -12.31
C GLY A 109 -0.46 -4.82 -11.53
N HIS A 110 -0.43 -6.08 -11.09
CA HIS A 110 -1.63 -6.77 -10.58
C HIS A 110 -1.83 -6.70 -9.06
N TYR A 111 -3.01 -6.26 -8.62
CA TYR A 111 -3.41 -6.19 -7.20
C TYR A 111 -3.35 -7.54 -6.48
N PHE A 112 -3.78 -8.63 -7.10
CA PHE A 112 -3.99 -9.88 -6.40
C PHE A 112 -2.86 -10.90 -6.55
N LEU A 113 -1.94 -10.70 -7.51
CA LEU A 113 -0.96 -11.72 -7.90
C LEU A 113 0.04 -12.07 -6.78
N ASN A 114 0.23 -11.18 -5.79
CA ASN A 114 1.11 -11.43 -4.64
C ASN A 114 0.45 -11.12 -3.28
N GLY A 115 -0.88 -11.09 -3.21
CA GLY A 115 -1.56 -10.80 -1.94
C GLY A 115 -1.31 -9.37 -1.43
N PHE A 116 -1.28 -8.36 -2.29
CA PHE A 116 -1.18 -6.96 -1.86
C PHE A 116 -2.21 -6.58 -0.78
N PRO A 117 -3.51 -6.93 -0.91
CA PRO A 117 -4.48 -6.64 0.16
C PRO A 117 -4.13 -7.30 1.49
N PHE A 118 -3.53 -8.50 1.45
CA PHE A 118 -3.10 -9.20 2.66
C PHE A 118 -2.01 -8.41 3.41
N PHE A 119 -1.01 -7.88 2.72
CA PHE A 119 0.02 -7.06 3.37
C PHE A 119 -0.55 -5.77 3.98
N VAL A 120 -1.50 -5.12 3.30
CA VAL A 120 -2.17 -3.93 3.84
C VAL A 120 -2.98 -4.26 5.09
N LEU A 121 -3.75 -5.36 5.08
CA LEU A 121 -4.51 -5.81 6.25
C LEU A 121 -3.59 -6.19 7.41
N LEU A 122 -2.49 -6.89 7.13
CA LEU A 122 -1.51 -7.28 8.14
C LEU A 122 -0.85 -6.05 8.78
N TYR A 123 -0.56 -5.01 8.00
CA TYR A 123 -0.03 -3.74 8.48
C TYR A 123 -0.99 -3.05 9.46
N VAL A 124 -2.28 -2.97 9.09
CA VAL A 124 -3.33 -2.40 9.95
C VAL A 124 -3.54 -3.23 11.21
N TYR A 125 -3.55 -4.56 11.10
CA TYR A 125 -3.69 -5.48 12.23
C TYR A 125 -2.53 -5.32 13.22
N ASN A 126 -1.29 -5.26 12.74
CA ASN A 126 -0.10 -5.09 13.57
C ASN A 126 -0.15 -3.80 14.40
N TYR A 127 -0.71 -2.71 13.82
CA TYR A 127 -0.95 -1.46 14.56
C TYR A 127 -1.99 -1.61 15.66
N PHE A 128 -3.13 -2.25 15.39
CA PHE A 128 -4.17 -2.48 16.41
C PHE A 128 -3.68 -3.40 17.53
N ASP A 129 -2.89 -4.42 17.20
CA ASP A 129 -2.28 -5.31 18.19
C ASP A 129 -1.28 -4.55 19.08
N TYR A 130 -0.47 -3.66 18.49
CA TYR A 130 0.43 -2.79 19.23
C TYR A 130 -0.30 -1.84 20.19
N GLN A 131 -1.39 -1.22 19.75
CA GLN A 131 -2.20 -0.34 20.60
C GLN A 131 -2.78 -1.08 21.81
N LYS A 132 -3.33 -2.29 21.60
CA LYS A 132 -3.85 -3.12 22.70
C LYS A 132 -2.76 -3.50 23.70
N LEU A 133 -1.57 -3.84 23.20
CA LEU A 133 -0.43 -4.17 24.05
C LEU A 133 -0.01 -2.94 24.89
N PHE A 134 0.05 -1.77 24.27
CA PHE A 134 0.38 -0.52 24.94
C PHE A 134 -0.64 -0.19 26.05
N GLU A 135 -1.94 -0.21 25.74
CA GLU A 135 -3.02 -0.02 26.71
C GLU A 135 -2.95 -1.02 27.87
N SER A 136 -2.64 -2.30 27.60
CA SER A 136 -2.55 -3.31 28.65
C SER A 136 -1.38 -3.08 29.62
N LYS A 137 -0.27 -2.53 29.13
CA LYS A 137 0.92 -2.23 29.94
C LYS A 137 0.71 -1.00 30.82
N GLU A 138 0.14 0.06 30.27
CA GLU A 138 -0.17 1.29 31.01
C GLU A 138 -1.10 0.99 32.20
N ASN A 139 -2.14 0.16 31.98
CA ASN A 139 -3.04 -0.29 33.05
C ASN A 139 -2.33 -1.13 34.12
N SER A 140 -1.33 -1.95 33.76
CA SER A 140 -0.58 -2.74 34.76
C SER A 140 0.38 -1.90 35.60
N GLU A 141 1.03 -0.89 35.00
CA GLU A 141 1.91 0.04 35.71
C GLU A 141 1.12 0.94 36.67
N GLU A 142 -0.10 1.35 36.30
CA GLU A 142 -0.98 2.13 37.18
C GLU A 142 -1.43 1.31 38.41
N VAL A 143 -1.73 0.02 38.26
CA VAL A 143 -2.13 -0.87 39.36
C VAL A 143 -0.98 -1.14 40.35
N ASP A 144 0.25 -1.35 39.85
CA ASP A 144 1.44 -1.56 40.70
C ASP A 144 1.89 -0.29 41.42
N SER A 145 1.44 0.89 40.96
CA SER A 145 1.75 2.19 41.58
C SER A 145 0.82 2.55 42.76
N LEU A 146 -0.28 1.82 42.96
CA LEU A 146 -1.20 2.05 44.07
C LEU A 146 -0.56 1.61 45.39
N PRO A 147 -0.62 2.43 46.46
CA PRO A 147 -0.06 2.06 47.75
C PRO A 147 -0.70 0.76 48.22
N GLN A 148 0.11 -0.27 48.49
CA GLN A 148 -0.38 -1.49 49.13
C GLN A 148 -0.92 -1.11 50.50
N THR A 149 -2.24 -0.92 50.61
CA THR A 149 -2.90 -0.74 51.89
C THR A 149 -2.74 -2.04 52.65
N GLU A 150 -1.74 -2.06 53.55
CA GLU A 150 -1.54 -3.09 54.56
C GLU A 150 -2.87 -3.30 55.32
N THR A 151 -3.57 -4.37 54.97
CA THR A 151 -4.69 -4.87 55.75
C THR A 151 -4.11 -5.89 56.73
N ASN A 152 -3.88 -5.40 57.95
CA ASN A 152 -3.65 -6.20 59.15
C ASN A 152 -4.88 -7.02 59.53
#